data_AF-A0A2V5Z6E1-F1
#
_entry.id   AF-A0A2V5Z6E1-F1
#
_cell.length_a   1.000
_cell.length_b   1.000
_cell.length_c   1.000
_cell.angle_alpha   90.00
_cell.angle_beta   90.00
_cell.angle_gamma   90.00
#
_symmetry.space_group_name_H-M   'P 1'
#
loop_
_entity.id
_entity.type
_entity.pdbx_description
1 polymer ?
#
loop_
_entity_poly.entity_id
_entity_poly.type
_entity_poly.pdbx_seq_one_letter_code
_entity_poly.pdbx_strand_id
1 'polypeptide(L)'
;MVVGVFRDIGYPDAAALFLGGLCCLERRLPQGAPTSPALANLVAIPIDIELTAIAESAGMLYTRYADDMTFSSTTLISADFRARVTNAVESFGFSLRATKTRLMGPATRREVTGLTINQQVSIPRHRRRQLRAYFHHISRSPEQYAEQRQQALGYARWLYDYHREEGSNALRIVANIPIPPTNQF
;
A
#
# COMPACT_ATOMS: atom_id res chain seq x y z
N MET A 1 -17.01 -15.35 -4.70
CA MET A 1 -15.93 -14.48 -5.21
C MET A 1 -14.76 -15.28 -5.76
N VAL A 2 -13.91 -15.92 -4.95
CA VAL A 2 -12.71 -16.64 -5.46
C VAL A 2 -13.02 -17.77 -6.46
N VAL A 3 -14.03 -18.62 -6.18
CA VAL A 3 -14.48 -19.64 -7.15
C VAL A 3 -14.97 -19.00 -8.45
N GLY A 4 -15.61 -17.82 -8.36
CA GLY A 4 -16.07 -17.05 -9.52
C GLY A 4 -14.91 -16.67 -10.43
N VAL A 5 -13.81 -16.17 -9.86
CA VAL A 5 -12.59 -15.84 -10.62
C VAL A 5 -12.11 -17.03 -11.47
N PHE A 6 -12.06 -18.24 -10.91
CA PHE A 6 -11.63 -19.41 -11.69
C PHE A 6 -12.61 -19.76 -12.81
N ARG A 7 -13.92 -19.64 -12.56
CA ARG A 7 -14.95 -19.84 -13.59
C ARG A 7 -14.83 -18.82 -14.71
N ASP A 8 -14.65 -17.55 -14.37
CA ASP A 8 -14.56 -16.43 -15.32
C ASP A 8 -13.34 -16.56 -16.22
N ILE A 9 -12.26 -17.18 -15.73
CA ILE A 9 -11.04 -17.47 -16.51
C ILE A 9 -11.21 -18.75 -17.38
N GLY A 10 -12.29 -19.51 -17.20
CA GLY A 10 -12.65 -20.65 -18.06
C GLY A 10 -12.43 -22.03 -17.45
N TYR A 11 -12.18 -22.13 -16.13
CA TYR A 11 -12.08 -23.44 -15.49
C TYR A 11 -13.46 -24.11 -15.37
N PRO A 12 -13.57 -25.43 -15.60
CA PRO A 12 -14.78 -26.19 -15.30
C PRO A 12 -15.16 -26.09 -13.82
N ASP A 13 -16.46 -26.23 -13.53
CA ASP A 13 -17.00 -26.05 -12.17
C ASP A 13 -16.29 -26.88 -11.10
N ALA A 14 -16.03 -28.16 -11.40
CA ALA A 14 -15.32 -29.05 -10.48
C ALA A 14 -13.91 -28.55 -10.14
N ALA A 15 -13.18 -28.05 -11.14
CA ALA A 15 -11.83 -27.50 -10.96
C ALA A 15 -11.87 -26.16 -10.20
N ALA A 16 -12.82 -25.27 -10.53
CA ALA A 16 -12.98 -23.99 -9.85
C ALA A 16 -13.33 -24.17 -8.36
N LEU A 17 -14.18 -25.14 -8.03
CA LEU A 17 -14.51 -25.49 -6.65
C LEU A 17 -13.30 -26.07 -5.91
N PHE A 18 -12.55 -26.98 -6.54
CA PHE A 18 -11.34 -27.57 -5.96
C PHE A 18 -10.28 -26.49 -5.68
N LEU A 19 -9.96 -25.65 -6.67
CA LEU A 19 -9.00 -24.56 -6.51
C LEU A 19 -9.46 -23.52 -5.49
N GLY A 20 -10.75 -23.20 -5.45
CA GLY A 20 -11.34 -22.34 -4.43
C GLY A 20 -11.20 -22.92 -3.02
N GLY A 21 -11.38 -24.23 -2.86
CA GLY A 21 -11.16 -24.94 -1.59
C GLY A 21 -9.68 -24.96 -1.18
N LEU A 22 -8.76 -25.07 -2.13
CA LEU A 22 -7.32 -25.05 -1.88
C LEU A 22 -6.81 -23.66 -1.50
N CYS A 23 -7.35 -22.61 -2.12
CA CYS A 23 -6.87 -21.23 -1.94
C CYS A 23 -7.52 -20.50 -0.75
N CYS A 24 -8.61 -21.03 -0.21
CA CYS A 24 -9.37 -20.37 0.86
C CYS A 24 -9.38 -21.19 2.15
N LEU A 25 -9.21 -20.51 3.27
CA LEU A 25 -9.46 -21.03 4.61
C LEU A 25 -10.70 -20.31 5.18
N GLU A 26 -11.66 -21.05 5.73
CA GLU A 26 -12.90 -20.46 6.30
C GLU A 26 -13.62 -19.50 5.34
N ARG A 27 -13.65 -19.85 4.05
CA ARG A 27 -14.24 -19.05 2.96
C ARG A 27 -13.55 -17.70 2.71
N ARG A 28 -12.31 -17.52 3.16
CA ARG A 28 -11.51 -16.30 2.99
C ARG A 28 -10.14 -16.64 2.44
N LEU A 29 -9.51 -15.67 1.76
CA LEU A 29 -8.11 -15.78 1.38
C LEU A 29 -7.24 -15.67 2.65
N PRO A 30 -6.38 -16.66 2.95
CA PRO A 30 -5.53 -16.64 4.14
C PRO A 30 -4.40 -15.61 4.00
N GLN A 31 -4.06 -14.93 5.10
CA GLN A 31 -2.92 -14.02 5.14
C GLN A 31 -1.61 -14.83 5.08
N GLY A 32 -0.71 -14.44 4.18
CA GLY A 32 0.60 -15.08 3.99
C GLY A 32 0.64 -16.16 2.91
N ALA A 33 -0.50 -16.60 2.36
CA ALA A 33 -0.48 -17.52 1.23
C ALA A 33 -0.01 -16.80 -0.06
N PRO A 34 0.89 -17.41 -0.86
CA PRO A 34 1.47 -16.78 -2.04
C PRO A 34 0.44 -16.47 -3.14
N THR A 35 -0.66 -17.23 -3.19
CA THR A 35 -1.74 -17.04 -4.17
C THR A 35 -2.71 -15.92 -3.79
N SER A 36 -2.81 -15.59 -2.50
CA SER A 36 -3.84 -14.68 -1.98
C SER A 36 -3.76 -13.26 -2.53
N PRO A 37 -2.58 -12.61 -2.65
CA PRO A 37 -2.49 -11.26 -3.22
C PRO A 37 -2.99 -11.19 -4.67
N ALA A 38 -2.64 -12.18 -5.50
CA ALA A 38 -3.08 -12.24 -6.89
C ALA A 38 -4.59 -12.45 -6.99
N LEU A 39 -5.13 -13.40 -6.22
CA LEU A 39 -6.57 -13.66 -6.20
C LEU A 39 -7.37 -12.47 -5.66
N ALA A 40 -6.89 -11.78 -4.64
CA ALA A 40 -7.53 -10.59 -4.11
C ALA A 40 -7.64 -9.48 -5.18
N ASN A 41 -6.58 -9.28 -5.96
CA ASN A 41 -6.61 -8.32 -7.08
C ASN A 41 -7.58 -8.74 -8.18
N LEU A 42 -7.62 -10.02 -8.54
CA LEU A 42 -8.56 -10.52 -9.56
C LEU A 42 -10.02 -10.34 -9.11
N VAL A 43 -10.33 -10.65 -7.85
CA VAL A 43 -11.65 -10.44 -7.27
C VAL A 43 -12.05 -8.95 -7.30
N ALA A 44 -11.09 -8.03 -7.19
CA ALA A 44 -11.34 -6.60 -7.18
C ALA A 44 -11.53 -5.96 -8.57
N ILE A 45 -11.28 -6.67 -9.68
CA ILE A 45 -11.40 -6.10 -11.03
C ILE A 45 -12.81 -5.53 -11.31
N PRO A 46 -13.92 -6.24 -11.03
CA PRO A 46 -15.25 -5.72 -11.33
C PRO A 46 -15.60 -4.43 -10.57
N ILE A 47 -15.24 -4.36 -9.28
CA ILE A 47 -15.43 -3.16 -8.47
C ILE A 47 -14.51 -2.02 -8.94
N ASP A 48 -13.28 -2.30 -9.35
CA ASP A 48 -12.38 -1.28 -9.89
C ASP A 48 -12.95 -0.63 -11.16
N ILE A 49 -13.59 -1.42 -12.03
CA ILE A 49 -14.28 -0.90 -13.22
C ILE A 49 -15.42 0.04 -12.82
N GLU A 50 -16.28 -0.38 -11.89
CA GLU A 50 -17.41 0.44 -11.43
C GLU A 50 -16.96 1.73 -10.72
N LEU A 51 -15.97 1.63 -9.82
CA LEU A 51 -15.44 2.78 -9.10
C LEU A 51 -14.71 3.75 -10.02
N THR A 52 -14.02 3.25 -11.04
CA THR A 52 -13.41 4.09 -12.09
C THR A 52 -14.49 4.86 -12.83
N ALA A 53 -15.55 4.20 -13.29
CA ALA A 53 -16.66 4.86 -13.99
C ALA A 53 -17.37 5.90 -13.10
N ILE A 54 -17.58 5.59 -11.82
CA ILE A 54 -18.15 6.55 -10.84
C ILE A 54 -17.25 7.78 -10.72
N ALA A 55 -15.93 7.59 -10.56
CA ALA A 55 -14.97 8.68 -10.44
C ALA A 55 -14.92 9.54 -11.71
N GLU A 56 -14.81 8.92 -12.88
CA GLU A 56 -14.77 9.61 -14.17
C GLU A 56 -16.04 10.42 -14.44
N SER A 57 -17.22 9.86 -14.12
CA SER A 57 -18.51 10.57 -14.24
C SER A 57 -18.58 11.85 -13.39
N ALA A 58 -17.74 11.95 -12.36
CA ALA A 58 -17.63 13.11 -11.46
C ALA A 58 -16.38 13.97 -11.73
N GLY A 59 -15.60 13.68 -12.77
CA GLY A 59 -14.34 14.37 -13.07
C GLY A 59 -13.24 14.11 -12.03
N MET A 60 -13.27 12.95 -11.37
CA MET A 60 -12.32 12.54 -10.33
C MET A 60 -11.42 11.39 -10.81
N LEU A 61 -10.31 11.19 -10.09
CA LEU A 61 -9.38 10.08 -10.34
C LEU A 61 -9.48 9.04 -9.22
N TYR A 62 -9.60 7.77 -9.61
CA TYR A 62 -9.58 6.62 -8.71
C TYR A 62 -8.24 5.88 -8.82
N THR A 63 -7.65 5.52 -7.69
CA THR A 63 -6.50 4.62 -7.61
C THR A 63 -6.68 3.64 -6.46
N ARG A 64 -6.20 2.40 -6.64
CA ARG A 64 -6.21 1.36 -5.61
C ARG A 64 -4.82 0.77 -5.40
N TYR A 65 -4.43 0.58 -4.14
CA TYR A 65 -3.27 -0.20 -3.75
C TYR A 65 -3.71 -1.23 -2.70
N ALA A 66 -3.69 -2.51 -3.05
CA ALA A 66 -4.29 -3.57 -2.23
C ALA A 66 -5.75 -3.21 -1.84
N ASP A 67 -6.06 -3.05 -0.55
CA ASP A 67 -7.36 -2.63 -0.02
C ASP A 67 -7.54 -1.10 0.09
N ASP A 68 -6.46 -0.33 -0.04
CA ASP A 68 -6.50 1.13 0.04
C ASP A 68 -7.01 1.72 -1.27
N MET A 69 -8.20 2.31 -1.23
CA MET A 69 -8.86 3.02 -2.33
C MET A 69 -8.73 4.54 -2.12
N THR A 70 -8.25 5.26 -3.13
CA THR A 70 -8.07 6.72 -3.08
C THR A 70 -8.82 7.38 -4.23
N PHE A 71 -9.58 8.42 -3.89
CA PHE A 71 -10.28 9.28 -4.86
C PHE A 71 -9.70 10.70 -4.77
N SER A 72 -9.24 11.22 -5.89
CA SER A 72 -8.64 12.55 -6.00
C SER A 72 -9.52 13.47 -6.83
N SER A 73 -9.71 14.71 -6.36
CA SER A 73 -10.50 15.75 -7.03
C SER A 73 -9.84 17.11 -6.89
N THR A 74 -10.06 18.00 -7.86
CA THR A 74 -9.72 19.42 -7.79
C THR A 74 -10.79 20.25 -7.07
N THR A 75 -11.97 19.67 -6.84
CA THR A 75 -13.11 20.28 -6.16
C THR A 75 -13.47 19.50 -4.89
N LEU A 76 -14.39 20.05 -4.09
CA LEU A 76 -14.87 19.37 -2.88
C LEU A 76 -15.63 18.09 -3.24
N ILE A 77 -15.24 16.98 -2.62
CA ILE A 77 -15.94 15.69 -2.78
C ILE A 77 -17.26 15.76 -2.01
N SER A 78 -18.38 15.60 -2.72
CA SER A 78 -19.73 15.70 -2.16
C SER A 78 -20.10 14.50 -1.27
N ALA A 79 -21.11 14.67 -0.41
CA ALA A 79 -21.66 13.56 0.36
C ALA A 79 -22.30 12.49 -0.52
N ASP A 80 -22.97 12.91 -1.59
CA ASP A 80 -23.59 12.03 -2.59
C ASP A 80 -22.57 11.12 -3.27
N PHE A 81 -21.44 11.69 -3.73
CA PHE A 81 -20.36 10.90 -4.33
C PHE A 81 -19.84 9.82 -3.37
N ARG A 82 -19.63 10.17 -2.09
CA ARG A 82 -19.18 9.21 -1.07
C ARG A 82 -20.21 8.11 -0.84
N ALA A 83 -21.51 8.43 -0.87
CA ALA A 83 -22.57 7.44 -0.77
C ALA A 83 -22.58 6.50 -1.97
N ARG A 84 -22.42 7.01 -3.20
CA ARG A 84 -22.30 6.19 -4.42
C ARG A 84 -21.13 5.21 -4.35
N VAL A 85 -19.95 5.69 -3.93
CA VAL A 85 -18.77 4.83 -3.72
C VAL A 85 -19.03 3.77 -2.66
N THR A 86 -19.67 4.14 -1.55
CA THR A 86 -20.01 3.19 -0.47
C THR A 86 -20.95 2.11 -0.96
N ASN A 87 -22.02 2.49 -1.66
CA ASN A 87 -23.00 1.57 -2.22
C ASN A 87 -22.36 0.62 -3.25
N ALA A 88 -21.47 1.13 -4.11
CA ALA A 88 -20.73 0.29 -5.06
C ALA A 88 -19.83 -0.72 -4.32
N VAL A 89 -19.11 -0.30 -3.28
CA VAL A 89 -18.25 -1.22 -2.51
C VAL A 89 -19.07 -2.33 -1.84
N GLU A 90 -20.21 -1.96 -1.25
CA GLU A 90 -21.10 -2.90 -0.55
C GLU A 90 -21.84 -3.84 -1.52
N SER A 91 -22.16 -3.39 -2.74
CA SER A 91 -22.82 -4.24 -3.76
C SER A 91 -21.96 -5.42 -4.20
N PHE A 92 -20.62 -5.27 -4.17
CA PHE A 92 -19.67 -6.36 -4.43
C PHE A 92 -19.35 -7.21 -3.19
N GLY A 93 -20.02 -6.99 -2.06
CA GLY A 93 -19.85 -7.79 -0.84
C GLY A 93 -18.64 -7.40 0.01
N PHE A 94 -18.08 -6.21 -0.21
CA PHE A 94 -17.06 -5.63 0.66
C PHE A 94 -17.68 -4.70 1.72
N SER A 95 -16.87 -4.28 2.69
CA SER A 95 -17.29 -3.29 3.70
C SER A 95 -16.21 -2.26 3.90
N LEU A 96 -16.62 -0.99 3.98
CA LEU A 96 -15.70 0.11 4.27
C LEU A 96 -15.46 0.23 5.77
N ARG A 97 -14.20 0.40 6.16
CA ARG A 97 -13.85 0.71 7.56
C ARG A 97 -14.03 2.19 7.81
N ALA A 98 -15.14 2.60 8.44
CA ALA A 98 -15.42 3.99 8.78
C ALA A 98 -14.27 4.68 9.53
N THR A 99 -13.59 3.94 10.43
CA THR A 99 -12.42 4.45 11.15
C THR A 99 -11.17 4.63 10.29
N LYS A 100 -11.15 4.14 9.05
CA LYS A 100 -10.08 4.39 8.07
C LYS A 100 -10.52 5.30 6.91
N THR A 101 -11.82 5.46 6.66
CA THR A 101 -12.34 6.38 5.65
C THR A 101 -12.07 7.83 6.04
N ARG A 102 -11.44 8.61 5.15
CA ARG A 102 -11.04 9.99 5.41
C ARG A 102 -11.35 10.89 4.21
N LEU A 103 -11.82 12.10 4.49
CA LEU A 103 -11.88 13.19 3.53
C LEU A 103 -10.78 14.19 3.88
N MET A 104 -9.89 14.47 2.92
CA MET A 104 -8.70 15.29 3.13
C MET A 104 -8.77 16.54 2.25
N GLY A 105 -9.01 17.70 2.86
CA GLY A 105 -9.09 18.99 2.15
C GLY A 105 -7.72 19.68 1.97
N PRO A 106 -7.67 20.80 1.23
CA PRO A 106 -6.42 21.53 0.96
C PRO A 106 -5.70 22.03 2.22
N ALA A 107 -6.46 22.44 3.24
CA ALA A 107 -5.92 22.92 4.53
C ALA A 107 -5.44 21.79 5.46
N THR A 108 -5.64 20.53 5.07
CA THR A 108 -5.27 19.36 5.86
C THR A 108 -4.09 18.63 5.24
N ARG A 109 -3.42 17.82 6.06
CA ARG A 109 -2.41 16.89 5.56
C ARG A 109 -3.09 15.78 4.75
N ARG A 110 -2.76 15.71 3.47
CA ARG A 110 -3.17 14.64 2.55
C ARG A 110 -2.12 13.54 2.60
N GLU A 111 -2.54 12.36 3.03
CA GLU A 111 -1.70 11.17 3.12
C GLU A 111 -2.32 10.04 2.30
N VAL A 112 -1.52 9.44 1.42
CA VAL A 112 -1.88 8.29 0.61
C VAL A 112 -0.77 7.26 0.79
N THR A 113 -1.13 6.01 1.11
CA THR A 113 -0.20 4.88 1.32
C THR A 113 0.99 5.21 2.25
N GLY A 114 0.76 6.05 3.27
CA GLY A 114 1.78 6.44 4.25
C GLY A 114 2.72 7.58 3.79
N LEU A 115 2.47 8.17 2.62
CA LEU A 115 3.22 9.31 2.06
C LEU A 115 2.37 10.56 2.02
N THR A 116 2.98 11.71 2.28
CA THR A 116 2.31 13.01 2.20
C THR A 116 2.31 13.52 0.77
N ILE A 117 1.17 14.01 0.28
CA ILE A 117 0.98 14.40 -1.14
C ILE A 117 0.53 15.86 -1.34
N ASN A 118 0.66 16.73 -0.33
CA ASN A 118 0.10 18.09 -0.37
C ASN A 118 0.59 18.98 -1.52
N GLN A 119 1.89 18.89 -1.86
CA GLN A 119 2.54 19.70 -2.90
C GLN A 119 3.43 18.79 -3.77
N GLN A 120 4.26 17.99 -3.09
CA GLN A 120 5.07 16.93 -3.67
C GLN A 120 4.96 15.69 -2.79
N VAL A 121 5.20 14.51 -3.37
CA VAL A 121 5.24 13.26 -2.62
C VAL A 121 6.42 13.30 -1.64
N SER A 122 6.15 13.10 -0.36
CA SER A 122 7.16 13.21 0.68
C SER A 122 6.90 12.32 1.90
N ILE A 123 7.98 11.85 2.52
CA ILE A 123 7.91 11.12 3.79
C ILE A 123 7.30 12.00 4.90
N PRO A 124 6.34 11.49 5.69
CA PRO A 124 5.78 12.18 6.85
C PRO A 124 6.84 12.79 7.79
N ARG A 125 6.60 14.02 8.29
CA ARG A 125 7.57 14.73 9.16
C ARG A 125 8.00 13.90 10.39
N HIS A 126 7.06 13.20 11.02
CA HIS A 126 7.35 12.37 12.19
C HIS A 126 8.31 11.22 11.84
N ARG A 127 8.07 10.54 10.72
CA ARG A 127 8.88 9.42 10.24
C ARG A 127 10.24 9.88 9.75
N ARG A 128 10.30 11.02 9.06
CA ARG A 128 11.57 11.66 8.67
C ARG A 128 12.42 12.05 9.90
N ARG A 129 11.79 12.54 10.97
CA ARG A 129 12.48 12.83 12.24
C ARG A 129 13.05 11.55 12.89
N GLN A 130 12.29 10.46 12.88
CA GLN A 130 12.77 9.16 13.37
C GLN A 130 13.95 8.64 12.54
N LEU A 131 13.88 8.73 11.21
CA LEU A 131 14.99 8.34 10.32
C LEU A 131 16.24 9.17 10.57
N ARG A 132 16.12 10.50 10.73
CA ARG A 132 17.27 11.33 11.06
C ARG A 132 17.91 10.95 12.38
N ALA A 133 17.12 10.69 13.42
CA ALA A 133 17.65 10.21 14.69
C ALA A 133 18.36 8.86 14.50
N TYR A 134 17.72 7.91 13.81
CA TYR A 134 18.27 6.59 13.50
C TYR A 134 19.63 6.66 12.80
N PHE A 135 19.75 7.43 11.70
CA PHE A 135 21.02 7.59 11.00
C PHE A 135 22.07 8.37 11.80
N HIS A 136 21.65 9.32 12.63
CA HIS A 136 22.56 9.99 13.55
C HIS A 136 23.14 9.01 14.60
N HIS A 137 22.34 8.08 15.14
CA HIS A 137 22.85 7.03 16.03
C HIS A 137 23.84 6.11 15.31
N ILE A 138 23.51 5.66 14.09
CA ILE A 138 24.43 4.85 13.26
C ILE A 138 25.76 5.59 13.05
N SER A 139 25.71 6.89 12.72
CA SER A 139 26.95 7.64 12.45
C SER A 139 27.90 7.74 13.65
N ARG A 140 27.41 7.58 14.88
CA ARG A 140 28.22 7.60 16.11
C ARG A 140 28.79 6.23 16.46
N SER A 141 28.13 5.15 16.06
CA SER A 141 28.48 3.79 16.49
C SER A 141 28.12 2.76 15.40
N PRO A 142 28.72 2.85 14.19
CA PRO A 142 28.30 2.04 13.04
C PRO A 142 28.47 0.52 13.28
N GLU A 143 29.48 0.14 14.06
CA GLU A 143 29.76 -1.24 14.47
C GLU A 143 28.54 -1.95 15.12
N GLN A 144 27.73 -1.20 15.88
CA GLN A 144 26.55 -1.73 16.57
C GLN A 144 25.40 -2.10 15.62
N TYR A 145 25.49 -1.70 14.35
CA TYR A 145 24.42 -1.84 13.36
C TYR A 145 24.75 -2.84 12.24
N ALA A 146 25.80 -3.64 12.38
CA ALA A 146 26.24 -4.61 11.36
C ALA A 146 25.08 -5.55 10.92
N GLU A 147 24.35 -6.12 11.88
CA GLU A 147 23.20 -6.99 11.62
C GLU A 147 22.04 -6.26 10.93
N GLN A 148 21.83 -4.97 11.23
CA GLN A 148 20.76 -4.16 10.65
C GLN A 148 21.18 -3.44 9.37
N ARG A 149 22.36 -3.72 8.81
CA ARG A 149 22.90 -3.01 7.64
C ARG A 149 21.92 -2.98 6.46
N GLN A 150 21.27 -4.11 6.15
CA GLN A 150 20.30 -4.19 5.05
C GLN A 150 19.03 -3.37 5.33
N GLN A 151 18.56 -3.37 6.58
CA GLN A 151 17.43 -2.54 6.99
C GLN A 151 17.78 -1.05 6.87
N ALA A 152 18.97 -0.65 7.35
CA ALA A 152 19.46 0.72 7.26
C ALA A 152 19.61 1.17 5.80
N LEU A 153 20.11 0.28 4.92
CA LEU A 153 20.18 0.52 3.48
C LEU A 153 18.78 0.74 2.88
N GLY A 154 17.81 -0.10 3.23
CA GLY A 154 16.42 0.05 2.78
C GLY A 154 15.83 1.40 3.17
N TYR A 155 16.01 1.82 4.43
CA TYR A 155 15.56 3.14 4.88
C TYR A 155 16.30 4.30 4.21
N ALA A 156 17.60 4.15 3.94
CA ALA A 156 18.41 5.18 3.29
C ALA A 156 17.97 5.37 1.82
N ARG A 157 17.69 4.27 1.11
CA ARG A 157 17.16 4.29 -0.25
C ARG A 157 15.76 4.89 -0.31
N TRP A 158 14.88 4.44 0.58
CA TRP A 158 13.54 5.02 0.68
C TRP A 158 13.58 6.53 0.98
N LEU A 159 14.50 6.98 1.86
CA LEU A 159 14.71 8.40 2.12
C LEU A 159 15.26 9.13 0.88
N TYR A 160 16.16 8.50 0.12
CA TYR A 160 16.74 9.05 -1.11
C TYR A 160 15.68 9.28 -2.20
N ASP A 161 14.72 8.37 -2.35
CA ASP A 161 13.67 8.47 -3.37
C ASP A 161 12.80 9.73 -3.21
N TYR A 162 12.58 10.18 -1.98
CA TYR A 162 11.71 11.35 -1.69
C TYR A 162 12.47 12.59 -1.21
N HIS A 163 13.67 12.44 -0.65
CA HIS A 163 14.48 13.52 -0.06
C HIS A 163 15.96 13.28 -0.40
N ARG A 164 16.34 13.55 -1.65
CA ARG A 164 17.66 13.16 -2.22
C ARG A 164 18.86 13.54 -1.36
N GLU A 165 18.91 14.75 -0.82
CA GLU A 165 20.05 15.18 0.01
C GLU A 165 20.13 14.42 1.34
N GLU A 166 19.02 14.34 2.08
CA GLU A 166 18.93 13.58 3.34
C GLU A 166 19.26 12.09 3.09
N GLY A 167 18.74 11.51 2.02
CA GLY A 167 18.99 10.12 1.64
C GLY A 167 20.43 9.87 1.19
N SER A 168 21.05 10.80 0.47
CA SER A 168 22.47 10.69 0.07
C SER A 168 23.37 10.66 1.29
N ASN A 169 23.08 11.51 2.29
CA ASN A 169 23.80 11.51 3.55
C ASN A 169 23.59 10.20 4.33
N ALA A 170 22.35 9.69 4.38
CA ALA A 170 22.05 8.40 5.00
C ALA A 170 22.82 7.24 4.32
N LEU A 171 22.89 7.22 2.99
CA LEU A 171 23.65 6.19 2.25
C LEU A 171 25.14 6.23 2.56
N ARG A 172 25.73 7.43 2.70
CA ARG A 172 27.13 7.59 3.15
C ARG A 172 27.34 7.04 4.56
N ILE A 173 26.40 7.28 5.47
CA ILE A 173 26.45 6.74 6.84
C ILE A 173 26.37 5.20 6.81
N VAL A 174 25.46 4.63 6.01
CA VAL A 174 25.31 3.18 5.87
C VAL A 174 26.56 2.52 5.28
N ALA A 175 27.32 3.22 4.43
CA ALA A 175 28.57 2.70 3.87
C ALA A 175 29.63 2.42 4.95
N ASN A 176 29.56 3.10 6.10
CA ASN A 176 30.47 2.90 7.23
C ASN A 176 30.04 1.75 8.15
N ILE A 177 28.86 1.14 7.95
CA ILE A 177 28.43 -0.02 8.72
C ILE A 177 29.21 -1.26 8.24
N PRO A 178 29.89 -1.99 9.14
CA PRO A 178 30.58 -3.23 8.80
C PRO A 178 29.65 -4.23 8.13
N ILE A 179 30.19 -5.00 7.19
CA ILE A 179 29.46 -6.12 6.61
C ILE A 179 29.48 -7.24 7.66
N PRO A 180 28.32 -7.72 8.15
CA PRO A 180 28.29 -8.85 9.06
C PRO A 180 28.93 -10.06 8.38
N PRO A 181 29.70 -10.89 9.11
CA PRO A 181 30.29 -12.08 8.54
C PRO A 181 29.17 -12.93 7.91
N THR A 182 29.33 -13.26 6.63
CA THR A 182 28.40 -14.15 5.95
C THR A 182 28.42 -15.47 6.70
N ASN A 183 27.32 -15.84 7.37
CA ASN A 183 27.12 -17.23 7.77
C ASN A 183 27.14 -18.04 6.47
N GLN A 184 28.25 -18.76 6.24
CA GLN A 184 28.32 -19.83 5.28
C GLN A 184 27.27 -20.85 5.73
N PHE A 185 26.10 -20.81 5.10
CA PHE A 185 25.19 -21.94 5.08
C PHE A 185 25.66 -22.92 4.01
#